data_AF-J9FS90-F1
#
_entry.id   AF-J9FS90-F1
#
_cell.length_a   1.000
_cell.length_b   1.000
_cell.length_c   1.000
_cell.angle_alpha   90.00
_cell.angle_beta   90.00
_cell.angle_gamma   90.00
#
_symmetry.space_group_name_H-M   'P 1'
#
loop_
_entity.id
_entity.type
_entity.pdbx_description
1 polymer ?
#
loop_
_entity_poly.entity_id
_entity_poly.type
_entity_poly.pdbx_seq_one_letter_code
_entity_poly.pdbx_strand_id
1 'polypeptide(L)' 'GKDVSFMENNAGWHGKAPNDEEYKIAMADLEKVGEALCQK' A
#
# COMPACT_ATOMS: atom_id res chain seq x y z
N GLY A 1 -5.87 -0.66 4.22
CA GLY A 1 -4.94 0.15 3.42
C GLY A 1 -5.37 0.11 1.99
N LYS A 2 -6.11 1.13 1.53
CA LYS A 2 -6.48 1.24 0.12
C LYS A 2 -5.20 1.42 -0.71
N ASP A 3 -5.15 0.84 -1.90
CA ASP A 3 -4.01 0.94 -2.84
C ASP A 3 -2.69 0.30 -2.34
N VAL A 4 -2.75 -0.55 -1.30
CA VAL A 4 -1.63 -1.36 -0.81
C VAL A 4 -2.05 -2.82 -0.82
N SER A 5 -1.41 -3.64 -1.65
CA SER A 5 -1.88 -4.99 -2.03
C SER A 5 -2.21 -5.90 -0.85
N PHE A 6 -1.35 -5.96 0.17
CA PHE A 6 -1.54 -6.83 1.34
C PHE A 6 -2.44 -6.22 2.43
N MET A 7 -2.76 -4.93 2.35
CA MET A 7 -3.60 -4.21 3.31
C MET A 7 -5.01 -3.90 2.78
N GLU A 8 -5.25 -4.12 1.49
CA GLU A 8 -6.51 -3.77 0.85
C GLU A 8 -7.64 -4.72 1.24
N ASN A 9 -8.80 -4.17 1.59
CA ASN A 9 -9.98 -4.90 2.07
C ASN A 9 -9.73 -5.87 3.23
N ASN A 10 -8.66 -5.65 4.01
CA ASN A 10 -8.28 -6.51 5.12
C ASN A 10 -8.39 -5.79 6.48
N ALA A 11 -9.38 -6.17 7.28
CA ALA A 11 -9.65 -5.59 8.59
C ALA A 11 -8.56 -5.91 9.64
N GLY A 12 -7.78 -6.99 9.46
CA GLY A 12 -6.67 -7.33 10.35
C GLY A 12 -5.52 -6.32 10.33
N TRP A 13 -5.51 -5.43 9.34
CA TRP A 13 -4.58 -4.31 9.26
C TRP A 13 -5.07 -3.03 9.93
N HIS A 14 -6.30 -3.01 10.47
CA HIS A 14 -6.81 -1.87 11.20
C HIS A 14 -6.07 -1.75 12.55
N GLY A 15 -5.14 -0.80 12.64
CA GLY A 15 -4.31 -0.58 13.84
C GLY A 15 -3.01 -1.39 13.91
N LYS A 16 -2.68 -2.17 12.86
CA LYS A 16 -1.39 -2.87 12.76
C LYS A 16 -0.40 -2.05 11.93
N ALA A 17 0.75 -1.74 12.53
CA ALA A 17 1.85 -1.12 11.81
C ALA A 17 2.58 -2.16 10.93
N PRO A 18 2.91 -1.84 9.67
CA PRO A 18 3.75 -2.68 8.84
C PRO A 18 5.20 -2.67 9.36
N ASN A 19 5.94 -3.76 9.12
CA ASN A 19 7.38 -3.82 9.33
C ASN A 19 8.17 -3.16 8.18
N ASP A 20 9.49 -3.13 8.25
CA ASP A 20 10.35 -2.47 7.25
C ASP A 20 10.24 -3.05 5.83
N GLU A 21 10.02 -4.36 5.70
CA GLU A 21 9.84 -5.02 4.40
C GLU A 21 8.45 -4.75 3.83
N GLU A 22 7.41 -4.88 4.66
CA GLU A 22 6.03 -4.57 4.33
C GLU A 22 5.86 -3.08 3.97
N TYR A 23 6.57 -2.19 4.65
CA TYR A 23 6.61 -0.77 4.33
C TYR A 23 7.16 -0.53 2.92
N LYS A 24 8.27 -1.17 2.54
CA LYS A 24 8.83 -1.05 1.18
C LYS A 24 7.86 -1.53 0.12
N ILE A 25 7.15 -2.63 0.38
CA ILE A 25 6.11 -3.15 -0.52
C ILE A 25 4.97 -2.13 -0.64
N ALA A 26 4.49 -1.60 0.48
CA ALA A 26 3.42 -0.60 0.48
C ALA A 26 3.81 0.67 -0.28
N MET A 27 5.03 1.15 -0.11
CA MET A 27 5.54 2.31 -0.84
C MET A 27 5.64 2.04 -2.35
N ALA A 28 6.17 0.88 -2.75
CA ALA A 28 6.25 0.51 -4.16
C ALA A 28 4.86 0.37 -4.82
N ASP A 29 3.87 -0.14 -4.08
CA ASP A 29 2.49 -0.22 -4.56
C ASP A 29 1.87 1.18 -4.73
N LEU A 30 2.06 2.07 -3.74
CA LEU A 30 1.59 3.46 -3.80
C LEU A 30 2.27 4.26 -4.92
N GLU A 31 3.56 4.07 -5.16
CA GLU A 31 4.29 4.71 -6.25
C GLU A 31 3.72 4.30 -7.61
N LYS A 32 3.50 2.99 -7.85
CA LYS A 32 2.88 2.50 -9.10
C LYS A 32 1.50 3.11 -9.34
N VAL A 33 0.69 3.22 -8.29
CA VAL A 33 -0.64 3.84 -8.37
C VAL A 33 -0.51 5.34 -8.63
N GLY A 34 0.42 6.02 -7.96
CA GLY A 34 0.70 7.44 -8.17
C GLY A 34 1.18 7.75 -9.59
N GLU A 35 2.06 6.93 -10.15
CA GLU A 35 2.49 7.01 -11.55
C GLU A 35 1.31 6.83 -12.51
N ALA A 36 0.47 5.82 -12.28
CA ALA A 36 -0.72 5.57 -13.10
C ALA A 36 -1.74 6.72 -13.05
N LEU A 37 -1.82 7.43 -11.91
CA LEU A 37 -2.69 8.60 -11.74
C LEU A 37 -2.10 9.87 -12.38
N CYS A 38 -0.78 10.05 -12.33
CA CYS A 38 -0.10 11.22 -12.90
C CYS A 38 0.00 11.18 -14.43
N GLN A 39 -0.17 10.00 -15.04
CA GLN A 39 -0.21 9.82 -16.50
C GLN A 39 -1.56 10.16 -17.15
N LYS A 40 -2.51 10.75 -16.42
CA LYS A 40 -3.79 11.25 -16.94
C LYS A 40 -3.85 12.76 -16.95
#